data_AF-A0A6J1SQF9-F1
#
_entry.id   AF-A0A6J1SQF9-F1
#
_cell.length_a   1.000
_cell.length_b   1.000
_cell.length_c   1.000
_cell.angle_alpha   90.00
_cell.angle_beta   90.00
_cell.angle_gamma   90.00
#
_symmetry.space_group_name_H-M   'P 1'
#
loop_
_entity.id
_entity.type
_entity.pdbx_description
1 polymer ?
#
loop_
_entity_poly.entity_id
_entity_poly.type
_entity_poly.pdbx_seq_one_letter_code
_entity_poly.pdbx_strand_id
1 'polypeptide(L)'
;MSPAGSALQHAWSTANPVFAAYVFYSGVLVLKLLATTLLVVRQRFSKKVFLNPEDRLDKNSKVLPVGGDPDVERPRRAHLNDLENIPAFWVAGLLYCLTNPAPALA
;
A
#
# COMPACT_ATOMS: atom_id res chain seq x y z
N MET A 1 10.59 16.74 32.14
CA MET A 1 9.78 16.32 30.98
C MET A 1 8.32 16.27 31.42
N SER A 2 7.38 16.82 30.63
CA SER A 2 5.97 16.80 31.01
C SER A 2 5.44 15.34 31.01
N PRO A 3 4.48 15.00 31.89
CA PRO A 3 3.91 13.65 31.95
C PRO A 3 3.24 13.21 30.63
N ALA A 4 2.79 14.15 29.80
CA ALA A 4 2.30 13.86 28.46
C ALA A 4 3.41 13.43 27.48
N GLY A 5 4.62 13.98 27.63
CA GLY A 5 5.77 13.63 26.78
C GLY A 5 6.25 12.19 27.00
N SER A 6 6.24 11.71 28.25
CA SER A 6 6.64 10.32 28.56
C SER A 6 5.61 9.29 28.10
N ALA A 7 4.31 9.61 28.17
CA ALA A 7 3.24 8.73 27.71
C ALA A 7 3.29 8.51 26.18
N LEU A 8 3.51 9.59 25.41
CA LEU A 8 3.67 9.50 23.95
C LEU A 8 4.95 8.75 23.57
N GLN A 9 6.06 8.98 24.27
CA GLN A 9 7.29 8.22 24.03
C GLN A 9 7.11 6.72 24.24
N HIS A 10 6.27 6.32 25.20
CA HIS A 10 5.96 4.91 25.43
C HIS A 10 5.04 4.34 24.35
N ALA A 11 4.03 5.09 23.90
CA ALA A 11 3.08 4.64 22.89
C ALA A 11 3.72 4.37 21.51
N TRP A 12 4.80 5.08 21.17
CA TRP A 12 5.50 4.98 19.88
C TRP A 12 6.76 4.10 19.97
N SER A 13 6.92 3.39 21.09
CA SER A 13 8.04 2.48 21.30
C SER A 13 7.70 1.09 20.78
N THR A 14 8.67 0.40 20.19
CA THR A 14 8.56 -1.02 19.84
C THR A 14 8.43 -1.93 21.06
N ALA A 15 8.66 -1.41 22.27
CA ALA A 15 8.34 -2.10 23.51
C ALA A 15 6.82 -2.24 23.74
N ASN A 16 6.01 -1.39 23.11
CA ASN A 16 4.55 -1.55 23.13
C ASN A 16 4.16 -2.62 22.08
N PRO A 17 3.58 -3.76 22.50
CA PRO A 17 3.23 -4.84 21.58
C PRO A 17 2.23 -4.41 20.50
N VAL A 18 1.33 -3.48 20.82
CA VAL A 18 0.33 -2.95 19.87
C VAL A 18 1.02 -2.13 18.78
N PHE A 19 1.94 -1.25 19.16
CA PHE A 19 2.68 -0.45 18.20
C PHE A 19 3.63 -1.30 17.34
N ALA A 20 4.27 -2.31 17.94
CA ALA A 20 5.10 -3.26 17.21
C ALA A 20 4.30 -4.03 16.15
N ALA A 21 3.10 -4.51 16.50
CA ALA A 21 2.18 -5.16 15.56
C ALA A 21 1.75 -4.19 14.44
N TYR A 22 1.35 -2.97 14.79
CA TYR A 22 1.00 -1.92 13.82
C TYR A 22 2.13 -1.66 12.81
N VAL A 23 3.37 -1.51 13.28
CA VAL A 23 4.54 -1.29 12.40
C VAL A 23 4.80 -2.49 11.50
N PHE A 24 4.73 -3.71 12.05
CA PHE A 24 4.91 -4.94 11.26
C PHE A 24 3.87 -5.06 10.13
N TYR A 25 2.58 -4.93 10.45
CA TYR A 25 1.52 -5.01 9.45
C TYR A 25 1.56 -3.84 8.47
N SER A 26 1.92 -2.64 8.91
CA SER A 26 2.16 -1.50 8.02
C SER A 26 3.26 -1.81 7.01
N GLY A 27 4.35 -2.45 7.43
CA GLY A 27 5.41 -2.93 6.53
C GLY A 27 4.92 -3.97 5.53
N VAL A 28 4.12 -4.94 5.98
CA VAL A 28 3.50 -5.95 5.09
C VAL A 28 2.60 -5.28 4.04
N LEU A 29 1.82 -4.26 4.42
CA LEU A 29 0.98 -3.51 3.50
C LEU A 29 1.79 -2.72 2.47
N VAL A 30 2.92 -2.13 2.86
CA VAL A 30 3.85 -1.49 1.90
C VAL A 30 4.39 -2.53 0.91
N LEU A 31 4.82 -3.70 1.39
CA LEU A 31 5.31 -4.77 0.51
C LEU A 31 4.22 -5.25 -0.46
N LYS A 32 2.98 -5.38 0.00
CA LYS A 32 1.83 -5.69 -0.86
C LYS A 32 1.64 -4.62 -1.93
N LEU A 33 1.69 -3.34 -1.56
CA LEU A 33 1.53 -2.22 -2.49
C LEU A 33 2.63 -2.21 -3.57
N LEU A 34 3.88 -2.51 -3.19
CA LEU A 34 4.99 -2.67 -4.14
C LEU A 34 4.83 -3.92 -5.02
N ALA A 35 4.32 -5.02 -4.48
CA ALA A 35 4.05 -6.22 -5.27
C ALA A 35 2.96 -5.96 -6.32
N THR A 36 1.90 -5.21 -5.98
CA THR A 36 0.83 -4.90 -6.95
C THR A 36 1.30 -3.97 -8.07
N THR A 37 2.21 -3.03 -7.82
CA THR A 37 2.83 -2.24 -8.91
C THR A 37 3.65 -3.11 -9.86
N LEU A 38 4.48 -4.02 -9.32
CA LEU A 38 5.27 -4.95 -10.13
C LEU A 38 4.38 -5.87 -10.98
N LEU A 39 3.24 -6.31 -10.46
CA LEU A 39 2.27 -7.11 -11.22
C LEU A 39 1.66 -6.33 -12.38
N VAL A 40 1.28 -5.07 -12.18
CA VAL A 40 0.79 -4.19 -13.27
C VAL A 40 1.85 -4.05 -14.35
N VAL A 41 3.09 -3.76 -13.96
CA VAL A 41 4.22 -3.62 -14.89
C VAL A 41 4.43 -4.92 -15.66
N ARG A 42 4.54 -6.07 -14.98
CA ARG A 42 4.70 -7.37 -15.61
C ARG A 42 3.60 -7.65 -16.64
N GLN A 43 2.35 -7.32 -16.33
CA GLN A 43 1.24 -7.53 -17.24
C GLN A 43 1.32 -6.65 -18.48
N ARG A 44 1.73 -5.37 -18.33
CA ARG A 44 1.96 -4.45 -19.45
C ARG A 44 3.03 -4.97 -20.40
N PHE A 45 4.17 -5.40 -19.87
CA PHE A 45 5.27 -5.97 -20.65
C PHE A 45 4.86 -7.29 -21.32
N SER A 46 4.16 -8.18 -20.61
CA SER A 46 3.71 -9.46 -21.16
C SER A 46 2.73 -9.30 -22.32
N LYS A 47 1.88 -8.27 -22.29
CA LYS A 47 0.89 -8.00 -23.34
C LYS A 47 1.41 -7.03 -24.41
N LYS A 48 2.56 -6.38 -24.19
CA LYS A 48 3.09 -5.25 -24.98
C LYS A 48 2.06 -4.13 -25.14
N VAL A 49 1.30 -3.87 -24.07
CA VAL A 49 0.23 -2.88 -24.03
C VAL A 49 0.65 -1.75 -23.10
N PHE A 50 0.91 -0.58 -23.67
CA PHE A 50 1.44 0.58 -22.97
C PHE A 50 0.42 1.72 -22.92
N LEU A 51 0.47 2.52 -21.84
CA LEU A 51 -0.49 3.60 -21.62
C LEU A 51 -0.25 4.72 -22.61
N ASN A 52 1.02 5.06 -22.82
CA ASN A 52 1.42 6.18 -23.66
C ASN A 52 2.19 5.70 -24.91
N PRO A 53 2.18 6.49 -26.00
CA PRO A 53 2.86 6.12 -27.24
C PRO A 53 4.40 6.14 -27.15
N GLU A 54 5.00 6.90 -26.25
CA GLU A 54 6.46 6.95 -26.01
C GLU A 54 7.01 5.68 -25.36
N ASP A 55 6.18 4.97 -24.59
CA ASP A 55 6.55 3.73 -23.90
C ASP A 55 6.54 2.50 -24.83
N ARG A 56 6.25 2.70 -26.12
CA ARG A 56 6.24 1.62 -27.11
C ARG A 56 7.67 1.12 -27.34
N LEU A 57 7.95 -0.08 -26.87
CA LEU A 57 9.25 -0.74 -27.08
C LEU A 57 9.45 -1.17 -28.55
N ASP A 58 8.37 -1.59 -29.22
CA ASP A 58 8.38 -2.05 -30.61
C ASP A 58 7.26 -1.36 -31.43
N LYS A 59 7.41 -1.33 -32.77
CA LYS A 59 6.33 -0.92 -33.69
C LYS A 59 5.05 -1.77 -33.57
N ASN A 60 5.17 -3.00 -33.06
CA ASN A 60 4.07 -3.93 -32.82
C ASN A 60 3.40 -3.75 -31.44
N SER A 61 3.92 -2.87 -30.58
CA SER A 61 3.32 -2.57 -29.28
C SER A 61 2.04 -1.79 -29.48
N LYS A 62 0.98 -2.19 -28.77
CA LYS A 62 -0.30 -1.50 -28.84
C LYS A 62 -0.32 -0.42 -27.76
N VAL A 63 -0.75 0.79 -28.14
CA VAL A 63 -1.24 1.72 -27.12
C VAL A 63 -2.58 1.20 -26.64
N LEU A 64 -2.79 1.28 -25.33
CA LEU A 64 -4.02 0.87 -24.68
C LEU A 64 -5.22 1.44 -25.45
N PRO A 65 -6.12 0.57 -25.97
CA PRO A 65 -7.33 1.05 -26.61
C PRO A 65 -8.20 1.80 -25.59
N VAL A 66 -9.05 2.70 -26.09
CA VAL A 66 -10.06 3.39 -25.29
C VAL A 66 -10.99 2.34 -24.69
N GLY A 67 -10.73 1.92 -23.45
CA GLY A 67 -11.42 0.80 -22.79
C GLY A 67 -10.55 -0.09 -21.89
N GLY A 68 -9.22 0.00 -21.95
CA GLY A 68 -8.37 -0.82 -21.09
C GLY A 68 -8.07 -2.22 -21.67
N ASP A 69 -6.97 -2.85 -21.23
CA ASP A 69 -6.83 -4.32 -21.32
C ASP A 69 -7.32 -4.91 -19.97
N PRO A 70 -8.30 -5.85 -19.96
CA PRO A 70 -8.87 -6.37 -18.72
C PRO A 70 -7.83 -6.97 -17.76
N ASP A 71 -6.77 -7.58 -18.30
CA ASP A 71 -5.73 -8.21 -17.49
C ASP A 71 -4.81 -7.17 -16.86
N VAL A 72 -4.60 -6.01 -17.51
CA VAL A 72 -3.81 -4.88 -16.97
C VAL A 72 -4.64 -4.04 -15.99
N GLU A 73 -5.92 -3.84 -16.30
CA GLU A 73 -6.81 -3.02 -15.47
C GLU A 73 -7.22 -3.71 -14.17
N ARG A 74 -7.23 -5.04 -14.11
CA ARG A 74 -7.52 -5.79 -12.87
C ARG A 74 -6.49 -5.51 -11.75
N PRO A 75 -5.17 -5.74 -11.95
CA PRO A 75 -4.17 -5.40 -10.93
C PRO A 75 -4.04 -3.89 -10.72
N ARG A 76 -4.31 -3.06 -11.74
CA ARG A 76 -4.34 -1.60 -11.57
C ARG A 76 -5.46 -1.16 -10.61
N ARG A 77 -6.66 -1.73 -10.73
CA ARG A 77 -7.76 -1.49 -9.78
C ARG A 77 -7.45 -2.00 -8.38
N ALA A 78 -6.77 -3.14 -8.26
CA ALA A 78 -6.30 -3.63 -6.97
C ALA A 78 -5.29 -2.66 -6.32
N HIS A 79 -4.35 -2.13 -7.12
CA HIS A 79 -3.41 -1.12 -6.64
C HIS A 79 -4.10 0.19 -6.23
N LEU A 80 -5.11 0.64 -6.97
CA LEU A 80 -5.92 1.81 -6.58
C LEU A 80 -6.68 1.56 -5.27
N ASN A 81 -7.27 0.37 -5.11
CA ASN A 81 -7.93 0.00 -3.86
C ASN A 81 -6.96 -0.03 -2.67
N ASP A 82 -5.73 -0.50 -2.88
CA ASP A 82 -4.67 -0.45 -1.89
C ASP A 82 -4.30 1.02 -1.55
N LEU A 83 -4.22 1.92 -2.54
CA LEU A 83 -3.97 3.35 -2.33
C LEU A 83 -5.11 4.09 -1.60
N GLU A 84 -6.34 3.63 -1.71
CA GLU A 84 -7.48 4.20 -0.99
C GLU A 84 -7.56 3.68 0.46
N ASN A 85 -7.27 2.39 0.68
CA ASN A 85 -7.47 1.72 1.97
C ASN A 85 -6.26 1.76 2.89
N ILE A 86 -5.04 1.60 2.36
CA ILE A 86 -3.83 1.50 3.19
C ILE A 86 -3.55 2.82 3.93
N PRO A 87 -3.68 4.01 3.32
CA PRO A 87 -3.51 5.27 4.05
C PRO A 87 -4.56 5.46 5.14
N ALA A 88 -5.81 5.06 4.89
CA ALA A 88 -6.87 5.08 5.90
C ALA A 88 -6.51 4.17 7.09
N PHE A 89 -5.97 2.97 6.81
CA PHE A 89 -5.46 2.08 7.84
C PHE A 89 -4.29 2.67 8.63
N TRP A 90 -3.30 3.29 7.98
CA TRP A 90 -2.16 3.90 8.69
C TRP A 90 -2.62 5.00 9.64
N VAL A 91 -3.53 5.88 9.20
CA VAL A 91 -4.05 6.95 10.06
C VAL A 91 -4.89 6.37 11.20
N ALA A 92 -5.86 5.50 10.90
CA ALA A 92 -6.74 4.92 11.90
C ALA A 92 -5.98 4.03 12.91
N GLY A 93 -5.06 3.20 12.44
CA GLY A 93 -4.24 2.32 13.27
C GLY A 93 -3.28 3.10 14.17
N LEU A 94 -2.68 4.19 13.66
CA LEU A 94 -1.85 5.06 14.47
C LEU A 94 -2.66 5.75 15.57
N LEU A 95 -3.85 6.29 15.24
CA LEU A 95 -4.74 6.88 16.23
C LEU A 95 -5.20 5.84 17.26
N TYR A 96 -5.49 4.61 16.84
CA TYR A 96 -5.87 3.52 17.72
C TYR A 96 -4.76 3.16 18.72
N CYS A 97 -3.49 3.13 18.30
CA CYS A 97 -2.35 2.91 19.21
C CYS A 97 -2.29 3.95 20.33
N LEU A 98 -2.74 5.18 20.10
CA LEU A 98 -2.77 6.25 21.12
C LEU A 98 -3.88 6.07 22.16
N THR A 99 -4.86 5.21 21.91
CA THR A 99 -5.98 4.95 22.84
C THR A 99 -5.66 3.92 23.92
N ASN A 100 -4.42 3.41 23.96
CA ASN A 100 -3.98 2.34 24.85
C ASN A 100 -4.91 1.11 24.84
N PRO A 101 -5.16 0.50 23.66
CA PRO A 101 -6.09 -0.61 23.55
C PRO A 101 -5.55 -1.88 24.20
N ALA A 102 -6.46 -2.78 24.58
CA ALA A 102 -6.06 -4.09 25.08
C ALA A 102 -5.31 -4.88 23.98
N PRO A 103 -4.10 -5.41 24.24
CA PRO A 103 -3.29 -6.09 23.22
C PRO A 103 -3.95 -7.31 22.56
N ALA A 104 -4.97 -7.91 23.20
CA ALA A 104 -5.71 -9.04 22.63
C ALA A 104 -6.73 -8.63 21.56
N LEU A 105 -7.12 -7.35 21.53
CA LEU A 105 -8.12 -6.80 20.60
C LEU A 105 -7.50 -5.94 19.50
N ALA A 106 -6.17 -5.73 19.56
CA ALA A 106 -5.40 -4.86 18.70
C ALA A 106 -4.53 -5.67 17.73
#